data_AF-A0A952BHL4-F1
#
_entry.id   AF-A0A952BHL4-F1
#
_cell.length_a   1.000
_cell.length_b   1.000
_cell.length_c   1.000
_cell.angle_alpha   90.00
_cell.angle_beta   90.00
_cell.angle_gamma   90.00
#
_symmetry.space_group_name_H-M   'P 1'
#
loop_
_entity.id
_entity.type
_entity.pdbx_description
1 polymer ?
#
loop_
_entity_poly.entity_id
_entity_poly.type
_entity_poly.pdbx_seq_one_letter_code
_entity_poly.pdbx_strand_id
1 'polypeptide(L)'
;MEKIIKTMLSDTPFVMNLENKDYMHILLGDKETLEERFAEIDAKKVREELEKSRNEESVISPKIKKIIRMPELPTSIVTLVKRRAS
;
A
#
# COMPACT_ATOMS: atom_id res chain seq x y z
N MET A 1 -6.62 -14.21 13.49
CA MET A 1 -6.08 -13.88 12.15
C MET A 1 -6.53 -14.90 11.11
N GLU A 2 -6.63 -16.19 11.47
CA GLU A 2 -7.09 -17.29 10.60
C GLU A 2 -8.42 -17.04 9.85
N LYS A 3 -9.38 -16.32 10.47
CA LYS A 3 -10.67 -16.06 9.81
C LYS A 3 -10.58 -15.11 8.62
N ILE A 4 -9.66 -14.14 8.63
CA ILE A 4 -9.64 -13.06 7.61
C ILE A 4 -9.12 -13.59 6.27
N ILE A 5 -8.04 -14.39 6.29
CA ILE A 5 -7.47 -14.99 5.07
C ILE A 5 -8.42 -16.04 4.49
N LYS A 6 -9.07 -16.87 5.33
CA LYS A 6 -10.07 -17.85 4.89
C LYS A 6 -11.34 -17.23 4.28
N THR A 7 -11.60 -15.94 4.51
CA THR A 7 -12.74 -15.21 3.96
C THR A 7 -12.39 -14.25 2.82
N MET A 8 -11.12 -14.16 2.40
CA MET A 8 -10.77 -13.35 1.24
C MET A 8 -11.33 -13.99 -0.02
N LEU A 9 -12.03 -13.20 -0.83
CA LEU A 9 -12.61 -13.69 -2.08
C LEU A 9 -11.48 -14.13 -3.03
N SER A 10 -11.65 -15.30 -3.65
CA SER A 10 -10.67 -15.93 -4.53
C SER A 10 -10.37 -15.12 -5.80
N ASP A 11 -11.27 -14.21 -6.17
CA ASP A 11 -11.14 -13.33 -7.34
C ASP A 11 -10.41 -12.01 -7.05
N THR A 12 -9.93 -11.81 -5.82
CA THR A 12 -9.12 -10.64 -5.51
C THR A 12 -7.70 -10.79 -6.09
N PRO A 13 -7.11 -9.72 -6.67
CA PRO A 13 -5.75 -9.78 -7.24
C PRO A 13 -4.69 -10.32 -6.26
N PHE A 14 -4.86 -10.08 -4.96
CA PHE A 14 -3.97 -10.62 -3.94
C PHE A 14 -4.04 -12.14 -3.84
N VAL A 15 -5.23 -12.73 -3.82
CA VAL A 15 -5.41 -14.20 -3.72
C VAL A 15 -4.99 -14.88 -5.01
N MET A 16 -5.34 -14.31 -6.17
CA MET A 16 -4.90 -14.84 -7.47
C MET A 16 -3.37 -14.86 -7.61
N ASN A 17 -2.66 -13.89 -7.03
CA ASN A 17 -1.19 -13.88 -7.06
C ASN A 17 -0.57 -15.05 -6.29
N LEU A 18 -1.26 -15.64 -5.32
CA LEU A 18 -0.76 -16.82 -4.59
C LEU A 18 -0.74 -18.09 -5.47
N GLU A 19 -1.43 -18.10 -6.61
CA GLU A 19 -1.36 -19.18 -7.60
C GLU A 19 -0.16 -19.02 -8.55
N ASN A 20 0.45 -17.82 -8.60
CA ASN A 20 1.63 -17.57 -9.42
C ASN A 20 2.88 -18.13 -8.73
N LYS A 21 3.52 -19.11 -9.37
CA LYS A 21 4.69 -19.82 -8.82
C LYS A 21 5.91 -18.92 -8.63
N ASP A 22 6.15 -17.98 -9.54
CA ASP A 22 7.28 -17.04 -9.44
C ASP A 22 7.05 -16.06 -8.28
N TYR A 23 5.80 -15.60 -8.13
CA TYR A 23 5.41 -14.78 -6.99
C TYR A 23 5.57 -15.53 -5.66
N MET A 24 5.12 -16.79 -5.61
CA MET A 24 5.28 -17.63 -4.42
C MET A 24 6.74 -17.92 -4.09
N HIS A 25 7.59 -18.13 -5.09
CA HIS A 25 9.02 -18.30 -4.90
C HIS A 25 9.67 -17.06 -4.26
N ILE A 26 9.30 -15.86 -4.75
CA ILE A 26 9.77 -14.59 -4.18
C ILE A 26 9.23 -14.38 -2.76
N LEU A 27 7.95 -14.68 -2.53
CA LEU A 27 7.27 -14.45 -1.26
C LEU A 27 7.82 -15.35 -0.14
N LEU A 28 8.02 -16.64 -0.45
CA LEU A 28 8.49 -17.65 0.49
C LEU A 28 9.99 -17.54 0.78
N GLY A 29 10.79 -17.14 -0.22
CA GLY A 29 12.24 -17.04 -0.07
C GLY A 29 12.85 -18.41 0.24
N ASP A 30 13.38 -18.56 1.46
CA ASP A 30 13.96 -19.81 1.98
C ASP A 30 12.96 -20.76 2.63
N LYS A 31 11.67 -20.38 2.73
CA LYS A 31 10.62 -21.16 3.39
C LYS A 31 9.87 -22.07 2.42
N GLU A 32 9.28 -23.14 2.94
CA GLU A 32 8.49 -24.07 2.13
C GLU A 32 7.00 -23.69 2.12
N THR A 33 6.52 -23.02 3.17
CA THR A 33 5.10 -22.70 3.35
C THR A 33 4.86 -21.25 3.78
N LEU A 34 3.64 -20.75 3.51
CA LEU A 34 3.22 -19.43 3.96
C LEU A 34 3.17 -19.36 5.49
N GLU A 35 2.79 -20.45 6.14
CA GLU A 35 2.74 -20.58 7.60
C GLU A 35 4.12 -20.37 8.22
N GLU A 36 5.16 -21.03 7.70
CA GLU A 36 6.54 -20.83 8.14
C GLU A 36 7.00 -19.39 7.90
N ARG A 37 6.67 -18.84 6.73
CA ARG A 37 7.03 -17.46 6.40
C ARG A 37 6.35 -16.44 7.32
N PHE A 38 5.08 -16.64 7.63
CA PHE A 38 4.32 -15.74 8.50
C PHE A 38 4.62 -15.95 9.99
N ALA A 39 5.13 -17.11 10.40
CA ALA A 39 5.56 -17.37 11.78
C ALA A 39 6.72 -16.47 12.22
N GLU A 40 7.54 -16.00 11.27
CA GLU A 40 8.63 -15.04 11.54
C GLU A 40 8.10 -13.63 11.85
N ILE A 41 6.84 -13.34 11.53
CA ILE A 41 6.27 -11.99 11.68
C ILE A 41 5.71 -11.81 13.09
N ASP A 42 6.29 -10.87 13.83
CA ASP A 42 5.69 -10.37 15.08
C ASP A 42 4.49 -9.48 14.77
N ALA A 43 3.29 -10.04 14.93
CA ALA A 43 2.03 -9.36 14.70
C ALA A 43 1.83 -8.11 15.59
N LYS A 44 2.41 -8.07 16.80
CA LYS A 44 2.31 -6.90 17.67
C LYS A 44 3.16 -5.77 17.11
N LYS A 45 4.42 -6.06 16.75
CA LYS A 45 5.33 -5.09 16.14
C LYS A 45 4.78 -4.52 14.84
N VAL A 46 4.20 -5.36 13.98
CA VAL A 46 3.55 -4.90 12.73
C VAL A 46 2.42 -3.92 13.00
N ARG A 47 1.55 -4.20 13.97
CA ARG A 47 0.45 -3.28 14.32
C ARG A 47 0.97 -1.97 14.89
N GLU A 48 1.96 -2.02 15.78
CA GLU A 48 2.57 -0.81 16.36
C GLU A 48 3.18 0.07 15.27
N GLU A 49 3.88 -0.51 14.30
CA GLU A 49 4.49 0.23 13.18
C GLU A 49 3.44 0.77 12.21
N LEU A 50 2.35 0.03 11.98
CA LEU A 50 1.21 0.51 11.20
C LEU A 50 0.52 1.71 11.86
N GLU A 51 0.37 1.70 13.18
CA GLU A 51 -0.21 2.84 13.90
C GLU A 51 0.73 4.05 13.90
N LYS A 52 2.05 3.86 14.03
CA LYS A 52 3.02 4.95 13.88
C LYS A 52 2.99 5.56 12.48
N SER A 53 3.02 4.73 11.44
CA SER A 53 2.98 5.20 10.05
C SER A 53 1.68 5.92 9.71
N ARG A 54 0.52 5.51 10.23
CA ARG A 54 -0.73 6.29 10.10
C ARG A 54 -0.62 7.70 10.67
N ASN A 55 0.11 7.86 11.78
CA ASN A 55 0.34 9.17 12.37
C ASN A 55 1.31 10.01 11.52
N GLU A 56 2.30 9.39 10.88
CA GLU A 56 3.30 10.05 10.04
C GLU A 56 2.81 10.37 8.60
N GLU A 57 2.07 9.47 7.95
CA GLU A 57 1.48 9.65 6.60
C GLU A 57 0.40 10.74 6.56
N SER A 58 -0.13 11.13 7.72
CA SER A 58 -1.17 12.17 7.81
C SER A 58 -0.63 13.60 7.69
N VAL A 59 0.69 13.81 7.72
CA VAL A 59 1.28 15.16 7.70
C VAL A 59 1.45 15.69 6.28
N ILE A 60 0.40 15.61 5.46
CA ILE A 60 0.25 16.60 4.39
C ILE A 60 0.11 17.94 5.11
N SER A 61 1.15 18.78 4.99
CA SER A 61 1.13 20.12 5.57
C SER A 61 -0.22 20.80 5.29
N PRO A 62 -0.85 21.46 6.26
CA PRO A 62 -2.12 22.16 6.05
C PRO A 62 -2.10 23.08 4.82
N LYS A 63 -0.93 23.63 4.48
CA LYS A 63 -0.70 24.43 3.27
C LYS A 63 -0.88 23.62 1.98
N ILE A 64 -0.25 22.45 1.89
CA ILE A 64 -0.42 21.54 0.74
C ILE A 64 -1.86 21.04 0.67
N LYS A 65 -2.47 20.72 1.82
CA LYS A 65 -3.88 20.31 1.89
C LYS A 65 -4.84 21.38 1.39
N LYS A 66 -4.52 22.67 1.58
CA LYS A 66 -5.27 23.80 1.04
C LYS A 66 -5.11 23.88 -0.49
N ILE A 67 -3.89 23.69 -0.99
CA ILE A 67 -3.61 23.72 -2.43
C ILE A 67 -4.34 22.59 -3.16
N ILE A 68 -4.23 21.34 -2.70
CA ILE A 68 -4.90 20.18 -3.36
C ILE A 68 -6.43 20.29 -3.38
N ARG A 69 -7.02 21.13 -2.51
CA ARG A 69 -8.47 21.36 -2.43
C ARG A 69 -8.95 22.50 -3.33
N MET A 70 -8.04 23.24 -3.98
CA MET A 70 -8.40 24.33 -4.90
C MET A 70 -9.06 23.75 -6.16
N PRO A 71 -10.32 24.07 -6.46
CA PRO A 71 -11.01 23.59 -7.67
C PRO A 71 -10.28 23.93 -8.97
N GLU A 72 -9.59 25.07 -8.99
CA GLU A 72 -8.82 25.61 -10.11
C GLU A 72 -7.42 25.01 -10.25
N LEU A 73 -6.99 24.15 -9.31
CA LEU A 73 -5.65 23.56 -9.33
C LEU A 73 -5.34 22.81 -10.64
N PRO A 74 -6.23 21.93 -11.18
CA PRO A 74 -5.94 21.22 -12.42
C PRO A 74 -5.65 22.17 -13.59
N THR A 75 -6.46 23.21 -13.74
CA THR A 75 -6.30 24.24 -14.78
C THR A 75 -5.00 25.02 -14.61
N SER A 76 -4.65 25.33 -13.36
CA SER A 76 -3.41 26.04 -13.03
C SER A 76 -2.17 25.21 -13.39
N ILE A 77 -2.18 23.91 -13.09
CA ILE A 77 -1.10 22.98 -13.46
C ILE A 77 -0.96 22.89 -14.98
N VAL A 78 -2.07 22.68 -15.71
CA VAL A 78 -2.05 22.61 -17.18
C VAL A 78 -1.47 23.89 -17.79
N THR A 79 -1.86 25.05 -17.27
CA THR A 79 -1.36 26.35 -17.74
C THR A 79 0.14 26.50 -17.49
N LEU A 80 0.62 26.06 -16.33
CA LEU A 80 2.03 26.13 -15.94
C LEU A 80 2.91 25.21 -16.80
N VAL A 81 2.42 23.99 -17.11
CA VAL A 81 3.10 23.07 -18.03
C VAL A 81 3.15 23.64 -19.44
N LYS A 82 2.05 24.20 -19.95
CA LYS A 82 2.00 24.82 -21.29
C LYS A 82 2.97 26.00 -21.42
N ARG A 83 3.07 26.87 -20.39
CA ARG A 83 4.03 27.97 -20.36
C ARG A 83 5.49 27.51 -20.40
N ARG A 84 5.81 26.37 -19.81
CA ARG A 84 7.18 25.83 -19.80
C ARG A 84 7.58 25.17 -21.12
N ALA A 85 6.60 24.70 -21.89
CA ALA A 85 6.81 24.08 -23.19
C ALA A 85 6.86 25.08 -24.35
N SER A 86 6.65 26.37 -24.08
CA SER A 86 6.78 27.50 -25.04
C SER A 86 8.11 28.19 -24.84
#